data_AF-A0A4Q6EIA1-F1
#
_entry.id   AF-A0A4Q6EIA1-F1
#
_cell.length_a   1.000
_cell.length_b   1.000
_cell.length_c   1.000
_cell.angle_alpha   90.00
_cell.angle_beta   90.00
_cell.angle_gamma   90.00
#
_symmetry.space_group_name_H-M   'P 1'
#
loop_
_entity.id
_entity.type
_entity.pdbx_description
1 polymer ?
#
loop_
_entity_poly.entity_id
_entity_poly.type
_entity_poly.pdbx_seq_one_letter_code
_entity_poly.pdbx_strand_id
1 'polypeptide(L)'
;MSLTHEFSAQEVLKHVRPHPFKDNGLSDEQKIEKITENFREIMDVLGLDLENDSLKNTPRRVAKMYVQELFKGLGENHFPKITIIENEMLYDQMVLVKDIGIISLCEHHFVTIHGRA
;
A
#
# COMPACT_ATOMS: atom_id res chain seq x y z
N MET A 1 -25.20 23.44 -13.84
CA MET A 1 -25.79 22.32 -13.07
C MET A 1 -24.64 21.34 -12.89
N SER A 2 -23.95 21.40 -11.75
CA SER A 2 -22.68 20.68 -11.54
C SER A 2 -22.91 19.18 -11.70
N LEU A 3 -22.36 18.60 -12.76
CA LEU A 3 -22.30 17.16 -12.94
C LEU A 3 -21.20 16.63 -12.03
N THR A 4 -21.51 16.43 -10.75
CA THR A 4 -20.65 15.64 -9.86
C THR A 4 -20.76 14.18 -10.29
N HIS A 5 -20.02 13.78 -11.32
CA HIS A 5 -19.74 12.37 -11.56
C HIS A 5 -18.83 11.91 -10.42
N GLU A 6 -19.41 11.26 -9.42
CA GLU A 6 -18.63 10.55 -8.40
C GLU A 6 -18.06 9.29 -9.06
N PHE A 7 -16.74 9.27 -9.26
CA PHE A 7 -16.05 8.05 -9.66
C PHE A 7 -15.87 7.17 -8.42
N SER A 8 -16.38 5.94 -8.49
CA SER A 8 -16.06 4.92 -7.50
C SER A 8 -14.66 4.34 -7.77
N ALA A 9 -14.02 3.85 -6.70
CA ALA A 9 -12.76 3.12 -6.83
C ALA A 9 -12.91 1.93 -7.79
N GLN A 10 -14.03 1.19 -7.72
CA GLN A 10 -14.30 0.05 -8.61
C GLN A 10 -14.34 0.45 -10.09
N GLU A 11 -14.91 1.60 -10.42
CA GLU A 11 -14.98 2.08 -11.80
C GLU A 11 -13.62 2.40 -12.40
N VAL A 12 -12.67 2.85 -11.59
CA VAL A 12 -11.30 3.09 -12.05
C VAL A 12 -10.53 1.78 -12.10
N LEU A 13 -10.62 0.97 -11.05
CA LEU A 13 -9.83 -0.26 -10.91
C LEU A 13 -10.18 -1.32 -11.95
N LYS A 14 -11.40 -1.33 -12.52
CA LYS A 14 -11.77 -2.22 -13.65
C LYS A 14 -10.94 -2.00 -14.92
N HIS A 15 -10.28 -0.85 -15.04
CA HIS A 15 -9.44 -0.48 -16.19
C HIS A 15 -7.94 -0.64 -15.92
N VAL A 16 -7.57 -1.14 -14.74
CA VAL A 16 -6.16 -1.35 -14.34
C VAL A 16 -5.88 -2.85 -14.26
N ARG A 17 -4.66 -3.26 -14.60
CA ARG A 17 -4.23 -4.65 -14.39
C ARG A 17 -4.14 -4.92 -12.88
N PRO A 18 -4.89 -5.87 -12.32
CA PRO A 18 -4.84 -6.14 -10.89
C PRO A 18 -3.53 -6.85 -10.52
N HIS A 19 -3.02 -6.54 -9.32
CA HIS A 19 -2.02 -7.39 -8.67
C HIS A 19 -2.68 -8.73 -8.29
N PRO A 20 -1.96 -9.88 -8.34
CA PRO A 20 -2.50 -11.17 -7.93
C PRO A 20 -2.84 -11.22 -6.43
N PHE A 21 -4.03 -10.75 -6.08
CA PHE A 21 -4.54 -10.69 -4.72
C PHE A 21 -5.58 -11.80 -4.47
N LYS A 22 -5.54 -12.39 -3.27
CA LYS A 22 -6.53 -13.35 -2.79
C LYS A 22 -6.95 -12.96 -1.39
N ASP A 23 -8.26 -12.78 -1.17
CA ASP A 23 -8.79 -12.57 0.16
C ASP A 23 -8.62 -13.82 1.04
N ASN A 24 -8.13 -13.59 2.25
CA ASN A 24 -7.89 -14.62 3.26
C ASN A 24 -8.87 -14.54 4.44
N GLY A 25 -9.81 -13.56 4.43
CA GLY A 25 -10.85 -13.40 5.45
C GLY A 25 -10.34 -12.93 6.81
N LEU A 26 -9.07 -12.54 6.93
CA LEU A 26 -8.47 -12.08 8.18
C LEU A 26 -8.66 -10.56 8.34
N SER A 27 -8.97 -10.13 9.56
CA SER A 27 -8.88 -8.72 9.92
C SER A 27 -7.43 -8.24 9.93
N ASP A 28 -7.23 -6.92 9.90
CA ASP A 28 -5.89 -6.34 9.97
C ASP A 28 -5.18 -6.70 11.28
N GLU A 29 -5.88 -6.70 12.41
CA GLU A 29 -5.34 -7.16 13.70
C GLU A 29 -4.88 -8.62 13.64
N GLN A 30 -5.69 -9.51 13.05
CA GLN A 30 -5.32 -10.93 12.91
C GLN A 30 -4.12 -11.13 11.98
N LYS A 31 -4.02 -10.34 10.90
CA LYS A 31 -2.84 -10.35 10.02
C LYS A 31 -1.60 -9.88 10.78
N ILE A 32 -1.70 -8.78 11.53
CA ILE A 32 -0.59 -8.24 12.31
C ILE A 32 -0.11 -9.25 13.34
N GLU A 33 -1.01 -9.89 14.07
CA GLU A 33 -0.67 -10.91 15.06
C GLU A 33 0.06 -12.09 14.42
N LYS A 34 -0.49 -12.66 13.35
CA LYS A 34 0.14 -13.78 12.64
C LYS A 34 1.51 -13.43 12.05
N ILE A 35 1.64 -12.26 11.42
CA ILE A 35 2.92 -11.81 10.86
C ILE A 35 3.94 -11.53 11.98
N THR A 36 3.49 -11.03 13.14
CA THR A 36 4.36 -10.79 14.31
C THR A 36 5.01 -12.10 14.76
N GLU A 37 4.24 -13.18 14.90
CA GLU A 37 4.79 -14.48 15.30
C GLU A 37 5.75 -15.04 14.24
N ASN A 38 5.39 -14.95 12.95
CA ASN A 38 6.28 -15.40 11.88
C ASN A 38 7.61 -14.61 11.85
N PHE A 39 7.58 -13.29 12.08
CA PHE A 39 8.81 -12.49 12.12
C PHE A 39 9.62 -12.73 13.39
N ARG A 40 8.98 -13.09 14.51
CA ARG A 40 9.69 -13.55 15.70
C ARG A 40 10.52 -14.79 15.37
N GLU A 41 9.90 -15.80 14.75
CA GLU A 41 10.59 -17.02 14.32
C GLU A 41 11.72 -16.73 13.33
N ILE A 42 11.50 -15.85 12.34
CA ILE A 42 12.57 -15.44 11.41
C ILE A 42 13.75 -14.81 12.16
N MET A 43 13.49 -13.91 13.10
CA MET A 43 14.53 -13.23 13.88
C MET A 43 15.29 -14.19 14.79
N ASP A 44 14.59 -15.15 15.41
CA ASP A 44 15.21 -16.20 16.23
C ASP A 44 16.13 -17.10 15.39
N VAL A 45 15.69 -17.51 14.18
CA VAL A 45 16.50 -18.30 13.24
C VAL A 45 17.74 -17.55 12.77
N LEU A 46 17.65 -16.22 12.63
CA LEU A 46 18.80 -15.36 12.34
C LEU A 46 19.75 -15.15 13.54
N GLY A 47 19.39 -15.66 14.73
CA GLY A 47 20.19 -15.51 15.95
C GLY A 47 20.14 -14.12 16.57
N LEU A 48 19.05 -13.38 16.36
CA LEU A 48 18.86 -12.05 16.94
C LEU A 48 18.31 -12.17 18.37
N ASP A 49 18.87 -11.41 19.31
CA ASP A 49 18.42 -11.38 20.70
C ASP A 49 17.12 -10.57 20.84
N LEU A 50 15.99 -11.25 21.02
CA LEU A 50 14.68 -10.63 21.22
C LEU A 50 14.39 -10.20 22.67
N GLU A 51 15.29 -10.49 23.62
CA GLU A 51 15.21 -9.89 24.97
C GLU A 51 15.78 -8.46 24.97
N ASN A 52 16.58 -8.11 23.96
CA ASN A 52 17.05 -6.74 23.74
C ASN A 52 15.86 -5.76 23.58
N ASP A 53 15.93 -4.64 24.29
CA ASP A 53 14.89 -3.63 24.35
C ASP A 53 14.57 -2.97 22.98
N SER A 54 15.57 -2.84 22.11
CA SER A 54 15.41 -2.33 20.75
C SER A 54 14.69 -3.32 19.84
N LEU A 55 14.99 -4.62 19.98
CA LEU A 55 14.55 -5.67 19.06
C LEU A 55 13.25 -6.37 19.46
N LYS A 56 12.91 -6.42 20.76
CA LYS A 56 11.73 -7.15 21.26
C LYS A 56 10.40 -6.78 20.57
N ASN A 57 10.29 -5.54 20.10
CA ASN A 57 9.11 -5.02 19.41
C ASN A 57 9.25 -4.97 17.88
N THR A 58 10.41 -5.33 17.32
CA THR A 58 10.65 -5.35 15.87
C THR A 58 9.65 -6.23 15.12
N PRO A 59 9.33 -7.47 15.54
CA PRO A 59 8.38 -8.29 14.80
C PRO A 59 7.02 -7.62 14.62
N ARG A 60 6.51 -6.97 15.68
CA ARG A 60 5.26 -6.21 15.64
C ARG A 60 5.34 -4.97 14.75
N ARG A 61 6.47 -4.25 14.77
CA ARG A 61 6.70 -3.10 13.89
C ARG A 61 6.68 -3.51 12.42
N VAL A 62 7.35 -4.61 12.06
CA VAL A 62 7.36 -5.12 10.68
C VAL A 62 5.96 -5.56 10.25
N ALA A 63 5.25 -6.29 11.11
CA ALA A 63 3.87 -6.71 10.84
C ALA A 63 2.93 -5.51 10.60
N LYS A 64 3.01 -4.49 11.46
CA LYS A 64 2.24 -3.25 11.31
C LYS A 64 2.60 -2.51 10.01
N MET A 65 3.90 -2.38 9.72
CA MET A 65 4.38 -1.74 8.50
C MET A 65 3.84 -2.43 7.24
N TYR A 66 3.79 -3.76 7.21
CA TYR A 66 3.22 -4.48 6.07
C TYR A 66 1.71 -4.24 5.93
N VAL A 67 0.94 -4.41 7.01
CA VAL A 67 -0.53 -4.36 6.94
C VAL A 67 -1.06 -2.93 6.83
N GLN A 68 -0.49 -2.00 7.58
CA GLN A 68 -1.04 -0.64 7.75
C GLN A 68 -0.25 0.46 7.04
N GLU A 69 0.83 0.14 6.33
CA GLU A 69 1.67 1.16 5.66
C GLU A 69 1.98 0.76 4.22
N LEU A 70 2.92 -0.16 4.00
CA LEU A 70 3.50 -0.44 2.68
C LEU A 70 2.53 -1.13 1.72
N PHE A 71 1.67 -2.03 2.21
CA PHE A 71 0.72 -2.76 1.37
C PHE A 71 -0.73 -2.29 1.50
N LYS A 72 -0.98 -1.10 2.08
CA LYS A 72 -2.34 -0.53 2.18
C LYS A 72 -3.04 -0.43 0.83
N GLY A 73 -2.29 -0.20 -0.24
CA GLY A 73 -2.81 -0.13 -1.61
C GLY A 73 -3.39 -1.43 -2.16
N LEU A 74 -3.23 -2.57 -1.47
CA LEU A 74 -3.92 -3.82 -1.83
C LEU A 74 -5.43 -3.77 -1.51
N GLY A 75 -5.85 -2.93 -0.56
CA GLY A 75 -7.25 -2.75 -0.21
C GLY A 75 -7.88 -1.59 -0.97
N GLU A 76 -9.04 -1.83 -1.61
CA GLU A 76 -9.79 -0.80 -2.34
C GLU A 76 -10.24 0.36 -1.44
N ASN A 77 -10.35 0.13 -0.13
CA ASN A 77 -10.74 1.12 0.87
C ASN A 77 -9.73 2.26 1.06
N HIS A 78 -8.51 2.12 0.55
CA HIS A 78 -7.46 3.15 0.59
C HIS A 78 -7.34 3.92 -0.72
N PHE A 79 -8.25 3.70 -1.68
CA PHE A 79 -8.26 4.43 -2.94
C PHE A 79 -8.54 5.93 -2.70
N PRO A 80 -7.78 6.85 -3.31
CA PRO A 80 -7.94 8.28 -3.06
C PRO A 80 -9.26 8.81 -3.64
N LYS A 81 -9.87 9.78 -2.96
CA LYS A 81 -11.02 10.50 -3.50
C LYS A 81 -10.61 11.28 -4.75
N ILE A 82 -11.32 11.06 -5.85
CA ILE A 82 -11.12 11.77 -7.11
C ILE A 82 -11.96 13.05 -7.09
N THR A 83 -11.35 14.16 -7.49
CA THR A 83 -12.02 15.44 -7.72
C THR A 83 -11.76 15.85 -9.16
N ILE A 84 -12.81 16.30 -9.84
CA ILE A 84 -12.80 16.74 -11.23
C ILE A 84 -13.49 18.09 -11.34
N ILE A 85 -13.04 18.90 -12.29
CA ILE A 85 -13.64 20.18 -12.67
C ILE A 85 -13.97 20.15 -14.16
N GLU A 86 -14.99 20.89 -14.57
CA GLU A 86 -15.31 21.05 -15.98
C GLU A 86 -14.20 21.83 -16.70
N ASN A 87 -13.80 21.41 -17.89
CA ASN A 87 -12.82 22.11 -18.72
C ASN A 87 -13.47 23.30 -19.45
N GLU A 88 -13.95 24.29 -18.71
CA GLU A 88 -14.60 25.50 -19.25
C GLU A 88 -13.68 26.31 -20.17
N MET A 89 -12.36 26.21 -19.94
CA MET A 89 -11.34 26.90 -20.74
C MET A 89 -11.09 26.26 -22.10
N LEU A 90 -11.72 25.10 -22.38
CA LEU A 90 -11.47 24.29 -23.58
C LEU A 90 -9.97 24.01 -23.79
N TYR A 91 -9.22 23.82 -22.70
CA TYR A 91 -7.79 23.54 -22.76
C TYR A 91 -7.55 22.21 -23.51
N ASP A 92 -6.75 22.25 -24.57
CA ASP A 92 -6.56 21.15 -25.52
C ASP A 92 -5.09 20.67 -25.62
N GLN A 93 -4.23 21.16 -24.73
CA GLN A 93 -2.82 20.77 -24.66
C GLN A 93 -2.58 19.71 -23.58
N MET A 94 -1.40 19.10 -23.59
CA MET A 94 -0.99 18.12 -22.60
C MET A 94 -0.74 18.76 -21.23
N VAL A 95 -1.29 18.17 -20.18
CA VAL A 95 -0.91 18.46 -18.79
C VAL A 95 0.15 17.46 -18.35
N LEU A 96 1.34 17.95 -17.99
CA LEU A 96 2.44 17.13 -17.47
C LEU A 96 2.61 17.35 -15.97
N VAL A 97 2.49 16.27 -15.21
CA VAL A 97 2.99 16.18 -13.84
C VAL A 97 4.23 15.28 -13.87
N LYS A 98 5.34 15.75 -13.29
CA LYS A 98 6.61 15.04 -13.29
C LYS A 98 7.25 15.08 -11.92
N ASP A 99 8.22 14.20 -11.72
CA ASP A 99 9.01 14.09 -10.49
C ASP A 99 8.17 13.71 -9.26
N ILE A 100 7.09 12.93 -9.47
CA ILE A 100 6.26 12.40 -8.39
C ILE A 100 7.08 11.35 -7.63
N GLY A 101 7.31 11.57 -6.34
CA GLY A 101 8.06 10.62 -5.51
C GLY A 101 7.33 9.28 -5.37
N ILE A 102 8.03 8.18 -5.68
CA ILE A 102 7.50 6.81 -5.56
C ILE A 102 8.38 6.01 -4.60
N ILE A 103 7.73 5.45 -3.58
CA ILE A 103 8.28 4.40 -2.72
C ILE A 103 7.40 3.18 -2.89
N SER A 104 8.01 2.05 -3.24
CA SER A 104 7.33 0.76 -3.42
C SER A 104 8.21 -0.38 -2.93
N LEU A 105 7.78 -1.62 -3.16
CA LEU A 105 8.52 -2.83 -2.86
C LEU A 105 8.56 -3.74 -4.08
N CYS A 106 9.69 -4.36 -4.37
CA CYS A 106 9.71 -5.42 -5.39
C CYS A 106 9.12 -6.70 -4.80
N GLU A 107 8.13 -7.28 -5.46
CA GLU A 107 7.44 -8.50 -4.99
C GLU A 107 8.35 -9.74 -4.90
N HIS A 108 9.50 -9.74 -5.59
CA HIS A 108 10.43 -10.86 -5.58
C HIS A 108 11.28 -10.94 -4.32
N HIS A 109 11.60 -9.80 -3.70
CA HIS A 109 12.54 -9.73 -2.56
C HIS A 109 12.01 -8.91 -1.38
N PHE A 110 10.90 -8.20 -1.56
CA PHE A 110 10.28 -7.35 -0.54
C PHE A 110 11.23 -6.23 -0.03
N VAL A 111 12.12 -5.77 -0.91
CA VAL A 111 13.01 -4.61 -0.65
C VAL A 111 12.52 -3.36 -1.39
N THR A 112 12.94 -2.21 -0.89
CA THR A 112 12.51 -0.89 -1.35
C THR A 112 12.83 -0.63 -2.82
N ILE A 113 11.81 -0.19 -3.56
CA ILE A 113 11.93 0.53 -4.82
C ILE A 113 11.79 2.01 -4.50
N HIS A 114 12.77 2.83 -4.90
CA HIS A 114 12.73 4.28 -4.76
C HIS A 114 12.91 4.91 -6.14
N GLY A 115 11.93 5.69 -6.57
CA GLY A 115 11.90 6.26 -7.92
C GLY A 115 11.06 7.53 -8.03
N ARG A 116 10.90 7.97 -9.29
CA ARG A 116 10.07 9.11 -9.68
C ARG A 116 9.23 8.74 -10.90
N ALA A 117 8.02 9.30 -11.00
CA ALA A 117 7.16 9.25 -12.19
C ALA A 117 6.93 10.64 -12.78
#